data_AF-A0A953ENS4-F1
#
_entry.id   AF-A0A953ENS4-F1
#
_cell.length_a   1.000
_cell.length_b   1.000
_cell.length_c   1.000
_cell.angle_alpha   90.00
_cell.angle_beta   90.00
_cell.angle_gamma   90.00
#
_symmetry.space_group_name_H-M   'P 1'
#
loop_
_entity.id
_entity.type
_entity.pdbx_description
1 polymer ?
#
loop_
_entity_poly.entity_id
_entity_poly.type
_entity_poly.pdbx_seq_one_letter_code
_entity_poly.pdbx_strand_id
1 'polypeptide(L)'
;MTAWLHVLAPDADDAQRLAARAHHFRRWTTPRTDCPAGRAGYLRWRRDAHRRHAEEVGGLLRTCGVDETVIADTMRIVAKDGLRTDSRVQVHEDALCLVFFELQGMSTAALLGERTEGVVAKTLAKMSDLGRGHLAEASIAPEVRAVIDAALSPEG
;
A
#
# COMPACT_ATOMS: atom_id res chain seq x y z
N MET A 1 6.84 -0.76 5.46
CA MET A 1 7.07 -1.03 4.03
C MET A 1 8.34 -1.84 3.83
N THR A 2 9.53 -1.28 4.07
CA THR A 2 10.81 -1.98 3.83
C THR A 2 10.96 -3.30 4.56
N ALA A 3 10.52 -3.38 5.83
CA ALA A 3 10.54 -4.63 6.60
C ALA A 3 9.68 -5.72 5.94
N TRP A 4 8.42 -5.40 5.63
CA TRP A 4 7.53 -6.34 4.93
C TRP A 4 8.00 -6.69 3.52
N LEU A 5 8.65 -5.78 2.78
CA LEU A 5 9.26 -6.12 1.50
C LEU A 5 10.34 -7.21 1.67
N HIS A 6 11.19 -7.11 2.69
CA HIS A 6 12.23 -8.13 2.94
C HIS A 6 11.64 -9.51 3.26
N VAL A 7 10.47 -9.54 3.91
CA VAL A 7 9.76 -10.80 4.21
C VAL A 7 9.11 -11.36 2.94
N LEU A 8 8.37 -10.53 2.20
CA LEU A 8 7.57 -10.96 1.06
C LEU A 8 8.37 -11.20 -0.22
N ALA A 9 9.47 -10.48 -0.39
CA ALA A 9 10.38 -10.61 -1.53
C ALA A 9 11.84 -10.41 -1.05
N PRO A 10 12.46 -11.44 -0.45
CA PRO A 10 13.84 -11.37 0.05
C PRO A 10 14.85 -10.97 -1.04
N ASP A 11 14.59 -11.39 -2.28
CA ASP A 11 15.41 -11.12 -3.45
C ASP A 11 14.97 -9.86 -4.21
N ALA A 12 14.20 -8.97 -3.58
CA ALA A 12 13.75 -7.72 -4.17
C ALA A 12 14.94 -6.91 -4.73
N ASP A 13 14.83 -6.49 -5.99
CA ASP A 13 15.83 -5.70 -6.67
C ASP A 13 15.88 -4.24 -6.18
N ASP A 14 16.82 -3.47 -6.74
CA ASP A 14 17.01 -2.07 -6.37
C ASP A 14 15.76 -1.23 -6.62
N ALA A 15 15.01 -1.48 -7.69
CA ALA A 15 13.79 -0.73 -7.98
C ALA A 15 12.69 -0.99 -6.93
N GLN A 16 12.50 -2.24 -6.51
CA GLN A 16 11.59 -2.58 -5.41
C GLN A 16 12.05 -1.97 -4.08
N ARG A 17 13.35 -2.03 -3.76
CA ARG A 17 13.90 -1.43 -2.53
C ARG A 17 13.68 0.08 -2.50
N LEU A 18 13.90 0.77 -3.62
CA LEU A 18 13.65 2.20 -3.76
C LEU A 18 12.16 2.52 -3.65
N ALA A 19 11.30 1.78 -4.35
CA ALA A 19 9.85 2.00 -4.34
C ALA A 19 9.25 1.80 -2.94
N ALA A 20 9.75 0.84 -2.14
CA ALA A 20 9.28 0.65 -0.77
C ALA A 20 9.64 1.83 0.16
N ARG A 21 10.80 2.48 -0.06
CA ARG A 21 11.21 3.69 0.67
C ARG A 21 10.47 4.93 0.19
N ALA A 22 10.11 4.96 -1.08
CA ALA A 22 9.32 6.02 -1.71
C ALA A 22 7.81 5.89 -1.46
N HIS A 23 7.37 4.96 -0.63
CA HIS A 23 5.97 4.80 -0.32
C HIS A 23 5.36 6.08 0.28
N HIS A 24 4.28 6.58 -0.32
CA HIS A 24 3.65 7.86 0.02
C HIS A 24 4.60 9.08 -0.04
N PHE A 25 5.61 9.05 -0.93
CA PHE A 25 6.58 10.13 -1.09
C PHE A 25 5.91 11.51 -1.18
N ARG A 26 6.20 12.41 -0.23
CA ARG A 26 5.64 13.77 -0.18
C ARG A 26 4.12 13.86 -0.22
N ARG A 27 3.38 12.81 0.13
CA ARG A 27 1.91 12.81 0.10
C ARG A 27 1.27 13.96 0.89
N TRP A 28 1.94 14.44 1.95
CA TRP A 28 1.49 15.54 2.79
C TRP A 28 1.42 16.89 2.07
N THR A 29 2.09 17.08 0.92
CA THR A 29 2.06 18.34 0.16
C THR A 29 0.77 18.52 -0.64
N THR A 30 -0.03 17.45 -0.79
CA THR A 30 -1.37 17.51 -1.40
C THR A 30 -2.40 16.89 -0.47
N PRO A 31 -2.84 17.62 0.57
CA PRO A 31 -3.87 17.16 1.49
C PRO A 31 -5.15 16.70 0.79
N ARG A 32 -5.81 15.67 1.33
CA ARG A 32 -7.11 15.20 0.83
C ARG A 32 -8.17 16.31 0.90
N THR A 33 -8.08 17.21 1.88
CA THR A 33 -9.02 18.31 2.10
C THR A 33 -9.12 19.28 0.93
N ASP A 34 -8.07 19.36 0.12
CA ASP A 34 -7.99 20.30 -1.00
C ASP A 34 -8.71 19.77 -2.26
N CYS A 35 -9.20 18.53 -2.21
CA CYS A 35 -9.94 17.89 -3.29
C CYS A 35 -11.44 17.83 -2.99
N PRO A 36 -12.32 17.87 -4.02
CA PRO A 36 -13.76 17.76 -3.82
C PRO A 36 -14.17 16.59 -2.93
N ALA A 37 -15.19 16.80 -2.11
CA ALA A 37 -15.72 15.77 -1.21
C ALA A 37 -16.27 14.56 -1.99
N GLY A 38 -16.52 13.46 -1.27
CA GLY A 38 -17.11 12.25 -1.82
C GLY A 38 -16.12 11.32 -2.54
N ARG A 39 -16.67 10.19 -3.00
CA ARG A 39 -15.91 9.06 -3.57
C ARG A 39 -15.14 9.44 -4.83
N ALA A 40 -15.78 10.16 -5.75
CA ALA A 40 -15.15 10.53 -7.02
C ALA A 40 -13.94 11.45 -6.83
N GLY A 41 -14.05 12.44 -5.94
CA GLY A 41 -12.93 13.32 -5.58
C GLY A 41 -11.79 12.56 -4.89
N TYR A 42 -12.11 11.63 -3.99
CA TYR A 42 -11.10 10.77 -3.34
C TYR A 42 -10.34 9.89 -4.35
N LEU A 43 -11.04 9.26 -5.28
CA LEU A 43 -10.41 8.38 -6.27
C LEU A 43 -9.49 9.15 -7.22
N ARG A 44 -9.90 10.36 -7.66
CA ARG A 44 -9.06 11.25 -8.45
C ARG A 44 -7.80 11.66 -7.69
N TRP A 45 -7.97 12.19 -6.47
CA TRP A 45 -6.86 12.58 -5.61
C TRP A 45 -5.85 11.45 -5.41
N ARG A 46 -6.32 10.24 -5.12
CA ARG A 46 -5.45 9.07 -4.91
C ARG A 46 -4.65 8.72 -6.17
N ARG A 47 -5.31 8.71 -7.34
CA ARG A 47 -4.64 8.44 -8.63
C ARG A 47 -3.59 9.51 -8.94
N ASP A 48 -3.95 10.78 -8.78
CA ASP A 48 -3.05 11.89 -9.07
C ASP A 48 -1.87 11.92 -8.07
N ALA A 49 -2.09 11.50 -6.81
CA ALA A 49 -1.03 11.30 -5.83
C ALA A 49 -0.04 10.22 -6.26
N HIS A 50 -0.50 9.03 -6.70
CA HIS A 50 0.39 7.97 -7.18
C HIS A 50 1.27 8.43 -8.35
N ARG A 51 0.67 9.10 -9.34
CA ARG A 51 1.40 9.66 -10.49
C ARG A 51 2.48 10.65 -10.04
N ARG A 52 2.12 11.62 -9.20
CA ARG A 52 3.06 12.63 -8.70
C ARG A 52 4.19 12.02 -7.88
N HIS A 53 3.89 11.07 -7.00
CA HIS A 53 4.90 10.37 -6.22
C HIS A 53 5.92 9.71 -7.15
N ALA A 54 5.46 9.01 -8.20
CA ALA A 54 6.34 8.38 -9.18
C ALA A 54 7.19 9.42 -9.92
N GLU A 55 6.59 10.49 -10.44
CA GLU A 55 7.29 11.57 -11.16
C GLU A 55 8.37 12.24 -10.29
N GLU A 56 8.04 12.62 -9.06
CA GLU A 56 8.99 13.28 -8.15
C GLU A 56 10.11 12.34 -7.70
N VAL A 57 9.80 11.08 -7.42
CA VAL A 57 10.80 10.07 -7.07
C VAL A 57 11.73 9.83 -8.26
N GLY A 58 11.19 9.69 -9.47
CA GLY A 58 11.99 9.53 -10.67
C GLY A 58 12.90 10.75 -10.91
N GLY A 59 12.38 11.96 -10.74
CA GLY A 59 13.18 13.19 -10.79
C GLY A 59 14.35 13.15 -9.79
N LEU A 60 14.06 12.82 -8.53
CA LEU A 60 15.09 12.70 -7.48
C LEU A 60 16.15 11.65 -7.83
N LEU A 61 15.74 10.45 -8.25
CA LEU A 61 16.67 9.36 -8.58
C LEU A 61 17.59 9.72 -9.76
N ARG A 62 17.08 10.45 -10.76
CA ARG A 62 17.93 10.98 -11.85
C ARG A 62 19.01 11.92 -11.34
N THR A 63 18.70 12.79 -10.38
CA THR A 63 19.71 13.68 -9.75
C THR A 63 20.78 12.90 -8.99
N CYS A 64 20.46 11.69 -8.54
CA CYS A 64 21.39 10.79 -7.88
C CYS A 64 22.19 9.91 -8.87
N GLY A 65 21.96 10.01 -10.18
CA GLY A 65 22.65 9.21 -11.19
C GLY A 65 22.22 7.74 -11.25
N VAL A 66 21.01 7.41 -10.79
CA VAL A 66 20.46 6.05 -10.88
C VAL A 66 20.15 5.71 -12.35
N ASP A 67 20.35 4.45 -12.73
CA ASP A 67 20.08 3.95 -14.08
C ASP A 67 18.59 4.14 -14.47
N GLU A 68 18.34 4.56 -15.71
CA GLU A 68 16.99 4.89 -16.17
C GLU A 68 16.03 3.69 -16.17
N THR A 69 16.52 2.46 -16.34
CA THR A 69 15.68 1.25 -16.26
C THR A 69 15.21 1.00 -14.83
N VAL A 70 16.09 1.19 -13.85
CA VAL A 70 15.77 1.10 -12.42
C VAL A 70 14.79 2.22 -12.02
N ILE A 71 14.97 3.42 -12.56
CA ILE A 71 14.06 4.54 -12.34
C ILE A 71 12.66 4.22 -12.89
N ALA A 72 12.57 3.77 -14.14
CA ALA A 72 11.31 3.43 -14.77
C ALA A 72 10.56 2.33 -14.00
N ASP A 73 11.27 1.28 -13.56
CA ASP A 73 10.71 0.22 -12.72
C ASP A 73 10.22 0.76 -11.36
N THR A 74 11.02 1.59 -10.69
CA THR A 74 10.65 2.22 -9.41
C THR A 74 9.38 3.04 -9.57
N MET A 75 9.32 3.86 -10.62
CA MET A 75 8.18 4.72 -10.92
C MET A 75 6.91 3.88 -11.17
N ARG A 76 7.01 2.78 -11.92
CA ARG A 76 5.89 1.86 -12.18
C ARG A 76 5.31 1.32 -10.88
N ILE A 77 6.17 0.83 -9.98
CA ILE A 77 5.75 0.29 -8.68
C ILE A 77 5.10 1.38 -7.81
N VAL A 78 5.70 2.57 -7.70
CA VAL A 78 5.15 3.69 -6.91
C VAL A 78 3.80 4.15 -7.46
N ALA A 79 3.65 4.16 -8.79
CA ALA A 79 2.39 4.49 -9.46
C ALA A 79 1.30 3.41 -9.28
N LYS A 80 1.69 2.20 -8.84
CA LYS A 80 0.89 0.98 -8.82
C LYS A 80 0.40 0.55 -10.20
N ASP A 81 1.21 0.81 -11.22
CA ASP A 81 0.92 0.37 -12.58
C ASP A 81 1.23 -1.13 -12.70
N GLY A 82 0.26 -1.92 -13.18
CA GLY A 82 0.33 -3.38 -13.15
C GLY A 82 -0.18 -4.04 -11.86
N LEU A 83 -0.89 -3.33 -10.97
CA LEU A 83 -1.49 -3.96 -9.79
C LEU A 83 -2.41 -5.13 -10.18
N ARG A 84 -2.25 -6.28 -9.52
CA ARG A 84 -2.88 -7.60 -9.80
C ARG A 84 -2.36 -8.35 -11.04
N THR A 85 -1.55 -7.74 -11.89
CA THR A 85 -1.00 -8.40 -13.10
C THR A 85 0.53 -8.53 -13.07
N ASP A 86 1.21 -7.66 -12.34
CA ASP A 86 2.64 -7.70 -12.07
C ASP A 86 2.86 -8.11 -10.60
N SER A 87 3.57 -9.22 -10.40
CA SER A 87 3.86 -9.75 -9.06
C SER A 87 4.71 -8.81 -8.22
N ARG A 88 5.66 -8.06 -8.83
CA ARG A 88 6.50 -7.08 -8.13
C ARG A 88 5.64 -5.96 -7.59
N VAL A 89 4.64 -5.50 -8.34
CA VAL A 89 3.71 -4.44 -7.90
C VAL A 89 2.74 -4.97 -6.85
N GLN A 90 2.25 -6.21 -7.02
CA GLN A 90 1.34 -6.85 -6.07
C GLN A 90 1.99 -7.03 -4.69
N VAL A 91 3.25 -7.46 -4.63
CA VAL A 91 4.01 -7.59 -3.36
C VAL A 91 4.06 -6.26 -2.60
N HIS A 92 4.15 -5.13 -3.30
CA HIS A 92 4.13 -3.82 -2.66
C HIS A 92 2.74 -3.43 -2.12
N GLU A 93 1.65 -3.87 -2.76
CA GLU A 93 0.30 -3.71 -2.22
C GLU A 93 0.10 -4.59 -0.98
N ASP A 94 0.61 -5.81 -0.99
CA ASP A 94 0.55 -6.73 0.15
C ASP A 94 1.32 -6.15 1.35
N ALA A 95 2.56 -5.70 1.12
CA ALA A 95 3.38 -5.02 2.13
C ALA A 95 2.67 -3.79 2.72
N LEU A 96 1.97 -3.01 1.89
CA LEU A 96 1.18 -1.87 2.33
C LEU A 96 0.00 -2.28 3.21
N CYS A 97 -0.73 -3.33 2.82
CA CYS A 97 -1.87 -3.82 3.60
C CYS A 97 -1.42 -4.37 4.96
N LEU A 98 -0.30 -5.08 5.01
CA LEU A 98 0.28 -5.58 6.27
C LEU A 98 0.69 -4.43 7.20
N VAL A 99 1.40 -3.41 6.68
CA VAL A 99 1.72 -2.19 7.44
C VAL A 99 0.46 -1.50 7.96
N PHE A 100 -0.59 -1.43 7.13
CA PHE A 100 -1.85 -0.83 7.53
C PHE A 100 -2.46 -1.56 8.72
N PHE A 101 -2.59 -2.89 8.65
CA PHE A 101 -3.17 -3.66 9.75
C PHE A 101 -2.32 -3.62 11.03
N GLU A 102 -1.00 -3.72 10.89
CA GLU A 102 -0.06 -3.73 12.01
C GLU A 102 0.00 -2.39 12.74
N LEU A 103 0.12 -1.27 12.02
CA LEU A 103 0.44 0.03 12.62
C LEU A 103 -0.73 1.01 12.65
N GLN A 104 -1.73 0.83 11.79
CA GLN A 104 -2.80 1.81 11.58
C GLN A 104 -4.19 1.22 11.83
N GLY A 105 -4.32 -0.10 11.96
CA GLY A 105 -5.61 -0.79 12.08
C GLY A 105 -6.44 -0.25 13.25
N MET A 106 -5.84 -0.14 14.43
CA MET A 106 -6.52 0.32 15.65
C MET A 106 -7.02 1.77 15.54
N SER A 107 -6.13 2.70 15.21
CA SER A 107 -6.48 4.12 15.09
C SER A 107 -7.48 4.36 13.96
N THR A 108 -7.38 3.59 12.88
CA THR A 108 -8.34 3.64 11.78
C THR A 108 -9.70 3.08 12.19
N ALA A 109 -9.76 1.97 12.94
CA ALA A 109 -11.00 1.40 13.44
C ALA A 109 -11.73 2.39 14.37
N ALA A 110 -11.00 3.01 15.31
CA ALA A 110 -11.55 4.03 16.19
C ALA A 110 -12.15 5.22 15.43
N LEU A 111 -11.50 5.66 14.33
CA LEU A 111 -12.00 6.75 13.47
C LEU A 111 -13.21 6.33 12.62
N LEU A 112 -13.27 5.07 12.21
CA LEU A 112 -14.27 4.60 11.25
C LEU A 112 -15.55 4.08 11.89
N GLY A 113 -15.51 3.62 13.14
CA GLY A 113 -16.67 3.04 13.84
C GLY A 113 -17.29 1.90 13.02
N GLU A 114 -18.59 2.00 12.73
CA GLU A 114 -19.36 1.03 11.93
C GLU A 114 -18.80 0.79 10.52
N ARG A 115 -17.96 1.68 9.98
CA ARG A 115 -17.36 1.52 8.64
C ARG A 115 -16.12 0.63 8.64
N THR A 116 -15.66 0.18 9.81
CA THR A 116 -14.41 -0.57 9.97
C THR A 116 -14.44 -1.87 9.16
N GLU A 117 -15.48 -2.69 9.32
CA GLU A 117 -15.63 -3.97 8.59
C GLU A 117 -15.54 -3.78 7.08
N GLY A 118 -16.26 -2.78 6.55
CA GLY A 118 -16.24 -2.47 5.12
C GLY A 118 -14.90 -1.97 4.60
N VAL A 119 -14.02 -1.44 5.46
CA VAL A 119 -12.64 -1.09 5.10
C VAL A 119 -11.72 -2.30 5.19
N VAL A 120 -11.87 -3.13 6.23
CA VAL A 120 -11.11 -4.38 6.38
C VAL A 120 -11.36 -5.30 5.19
N ALA A 121 -12.62 -5.57 4.83
CA ALA A 121 -12.98 -6.40 3.67
C ALA A 121 -12.38 -5.86 2.36
N LYS A 122 -12.43 -4.53 2.15
CA LYS A 122 -11.83 -3.90 0.96
C LYS A 122 -10.31 -3.94 0.97
N THR A 123 -9.66 -3.96 2.13
CA THR A 123 -8.21 -4.10 2.23
C THR A 123 -7.80 -5.54 1.96
N LEU A 124 -8.47 -6.52 2.57
CA LEU A 124 -8.26 -7.95 2.28
C LEU A 124 -8.43 -8.26 0.78
N ALA A 125 -9.47 -7.73 0.13
CA ALA A 125 -9.72 -7.93 -1.31
C ALA A 125 -8.64 -7.37 -2.26
N LYS A 126 -7.64 -6.64 -1.75
CA LYS A 126 -6.47 -6.18 -2.53
C LYS A 126 -5.26 -7.10 -2.36
N MET A 127 -5.24 -7.90 -1.29
CA MET A 127 -4.10 -8.72 -0.93
C MET A 127 -4.10 -10.01 -1.75
N SER A 128 -2.91 -10.45 -2.15
CA SER A 128 -2.67 -11.78 -2.70
C SER A 128 -2.75 -12.86 -1.61
N ASP A 129 -2.74 -14.13 -2.03
CA ASP A 129 -2.67 -15.27 -1.10
C ASP A 129 -1.38 -15.23 -0.26
N LEU A 130 -0.25 -14.82 -0.85
CA LEU A 130 1.02 -14.64 -0.13
C LEU A 130 0.86 -13.58 0.98
N GLY A 131 0.29 -12.43 0.66
CA GLY A 131 0.04 -11.37 1.62
C GLY A 131 -0.91 -11.81 2.75
N ARG A 132 -1.96 -12.56 2.42
CA ARG A 132 -2.92 -13.10 3.39
C ARG A 132 -2.29 -14.16 4.30
N GLY A 133 -1.40 -15.00 3.76
CA GLY A 133 -0.62 -15.96 4.54
C GLY A 133 0.19 -15.26 5.63
N HIS A 134 0.96 -14.23 5.26
CA HIS A 134 1.72 -13.45 6.24
C HIS A 134 0.83 -12.64 7.20
N LEU A 135 -0.37 -12.22 6.76
CA LEU A 135 -1.31 -11.53 7.65
C LEU A 135 -1.79 -12.42 8.79
N ALA A 136 -1.90 -13.73 8.57
CA ALA A 136 -2.30 -14.68 9.61
C ALA A 136 -1.26 -14.75 10.75
N GLU A 137 0.02 -14.59 10.40
CA GLU A 137 1.15 -14.66 11.34
C GLU A 137 1.56 -13.29 11.89
N ALA A 138 1.07 -12.19 11.30
CA ALA A 138 1.46 -10.84 11.66
C ALA A 138 1.03 -10.48 13.11
N SER A 139 1.92 -9.79 13.82
CA SER A 139 1.63 -9.22 15.14
C SER A 139 0.66 -8.04 14.97
N ILE A 140 -0.62 -8.29 15.23
CA ILE A 140 -1.70 -7.32 15.06
C ILE A 140 -2.47 -7.24 16.38
N ALA A 141 -2.94 -6.03 16.72
CA ALA A 141 -3.76 -5.82 17.90
C ALA A 141 -4.98 -6.77 17.91
N PRO A 142 -5.32 -7.41 19.05
CA PRO A 142 -6.40 -8.40 19.13
C PRO A 142 -7.74 -7.92 18.58
N GLU A 143 -8.07 -6.65 18.76
CA GLU A 143 -9.32 -6.04 18.28
C GLU A 143 -9.35 -5.94 16.76
N VAL A 144 -8.22 -5.59 16.13
CA VAL A 144 -8.11 -5.58 14.66
C VAL A 144 -8.14 -7.00 14.12
N ARG A 145 -7.48 -7.95 14.81
CA ARG A 145 -7.48 -9.38 14.47
C ARG A 145 -8.91 -9.93 14.44
N ALA A 146 -9.71 -9.65 15.46
CA ALA A 146 -11.10 -10.13 15.54
C ALA A 146 -11.94 -9.66 14.33
N VAL A 147 -11.76 -8.41 13.87
CA VAL A 147 -12.48 -7.91 12.69
C VAL A 147 -11.97 -8.57 11.40
N ILE A 148 -10.67 -8.83 11.29
CA ILE A 148 -10.10 -9.56 10.15
C ILE A 148 -10.69 -10.97 10.08
N ASP A 149 -10.70 -11.70 11.20
CA ASP A 149 -11.14 -13.09 11.26
C ASP A 149 -12.65 -13.22 10.98
N ALA A 150 -13.45 -12.26 11.48
CA ALA A 150 -14.86 -12.15 11.13
C ALA A 150 -15.06 -11.92 9.62
N ALA A 151 -14.23 -11.08 8.99
CA ALA A 151 -14.30 -10.80 7.55
C ALA A 151 -13.77 -11.94 6.66
N LEU A 152 -12.97 -12.86 7.21
CA LEU A 152 -12.43 -14.04 6.52
C LEU A 152 -13.27 -15.29 6.74
N SER A 153 -14.09 -15.32 7.78
CA SER A 153 -15.05 -16.39 8.00
C SER A 153 -16.08 -16.34 6.89
N PRO A 154 -16.27 -17.42 6.12
CA PRO A 154 -17.40 -17.49 5.21
C PRO A 154 -18.66 -17.31 6.05
N GLU A 155 -19.52 -16.35 5.70
CA GLU A 155 -20.89 -16.37 6.17
C GLU A 155 -21.44 -17.78 5.88
N GLY A 156 -21.91 -18.48 6.92
CA GLY A 156 -22.52 -19.80 6.78
C GLY A 156 -23.79 -19.76 5.93
#